data_AF-A0A183DAL5-F1
#
_entry.id   AF-A0A183DAL5-F1
#
_cell.length_a   1.000
_cell.length_b   1.000
_cell.length_c   1.000
_cell.angle_alpha   90.00
_cell.angle_beta   90.00
_cell.angle_gamma   90.00
#
_symmetry.space_group_name_H-M   'P 1'
#
loop_
_entity.id
_entity.type
_entity.pdbx_description
1 polymer ?
#
loop_
_entity_poly.entity_id
_entity_poly.type
_entity_poly.pdbx_seq_one_letter_code
_entity_poly.pdbx_strand_id
1 'polypeptide(L)'
;MTCSVWLRQVWIDKKLSWDPRNYGGVSVLYVPYEMIWVPDIVLYNNADSNYNITISTKATLRYDGEVTWEPPAIFKSLCQIDVQWFPFDEQRCHFKFGSWTYSEDLLDLELLDGEPRYELEVNEYGQIDNITVVEDGIDLSDYYPSVEWDIMSRVAKRRTKNYPTCCPDESYIDIMVQTCIIPQNILP
;
A
#
# COMPACT_ATOMS: atom_id res chain seq x y z
N MET A 1 4.66 9.88 10.68
CA MET A 1 4.21 8.66 11.36
C MET A 1 5.15 7.52 10.99
N THR A 2 5.52 6.66 11.94
CA THR A 2 6.38 5.50 11.69
C THR A 2 5.60 4.22 11.97
N CYS A 3 5.55 3.29 11.00
CA CYS A 3 4.85 2.02 11.14
C CYS A 3 5.73 0.86 10.68
N SER A 4 5.70 -0.24 11.43
CA SER A 4 6.27 -1.53 11.02
C SER A 4 5.14 -2.39 10.47
N VAL A 5 5.19 -2.73 9.19
CA VAL A 5 4.11 -3.46 8.50
C VAL A 5 4.68 -4.53 7.58
N TRP A 6 3.85 -5.49 7.19
CA TRP A 6 4.13 -6.39 6.07
C TRP A 6 3.38 -5.87 4.85
N LEU A 7 4.10 -5.58 3.76
CA LEU A 7 3.49 -5.11 2.52
C LEU A 7 3.17 -6.31 1.64
N ARG A 8 1.94 -6.83 1.72
CA ARG A 8 1.50 -7.95 0.89
C ARG A 8 1.20 -7.51 -0.53
N GLN A 9 1.89 -8.12 -1.49
CA GLN A 9 1.72 -7.91 -2.92
C GLN A 9 1.46 -9.25 -3.60
N VAL A 10 0.44 -9.30 -4.46
CA VAL A 10 0.08 -10.50 -5.23
C VAL A 10 -0.11 -10.12 -6.68
N TRP A 11 0.54 -10.85 -7.59
CA TRP A 11 0.37 -10.67 -9.02
C TRP A 11 0.50 -12.01 -9.75
N ILE A 12 0.15 -12.02 -11.03
CA ILE A 12 0.26 -13.22 -11.88
C ILE A 12 1.34 -12.96 -12.95
N ASP A 13 2.40 -13.76 -12.94
CA ASP A 13 3.40 -13.80 -14.01
C ASP A 13 3.28 -15.10 -14.82
N LYS A 14 2.72 -14.99 -16.02
CA LYS A 14 2.53 -16.12 -16.94
C LYS A 14 3.85 -16.77 -17.36
N LYS A 15 4.97 -16.05 -17.38
CA LYS A 15 6.28 -16.60 -17.74
C LYS A 15 6.84 -17.50 -16.65
N LEU A 16 6.35 -17.36 -15.42
CA LEU A 16 6.74 -18.16 -14.26
C LEU A 16 5.76 -19.31 -13.98
N SER A 17 4.86 -19.63 -14.91
CA SER A 17 3.95 -20.78 -14.80
C SER A 17 4.60 -22.08 -15.31
N TRP A 18 4.27 -23.21 -14.68
CA TRP A 18 4.74 -24.53 -15.10
C TRP A 18 3.70 -25.63 -14.83
N ASP A 19 3.84 -26.77 -15.52
CA ASP A 19 3.03 -27.96 -15.23
C ASP A 19 3.75 -28.81 -14.15
N PRO A 20 3.18 -28.98 -12.94
CA PRO A 20 3.78 -29.78 -11.89
C PRO A 20 4.17 -31.20 -12.32
N ARG A 21 3.45 -31.79 -13.31
CA ARG A 21 3.72 -33.14 -13.82
C ARG A 21 5.10 -33.27 -14.47
N ASN A 22 5.62 -32.18 -15.06
CA ASN A 22 6.94 -32.16 -15.69
C ASN A 22 8.08 -31.97 -14.68
N TYR A 23 7.77 -31.60 -13.44
CA TYR A 23 8.75 -31.23 -12.41
C TYR A 23 8.54 -32.03 -11.11
N GLY A 24 8.12 -33.29 -11.22
CA GLY A 24 8.02 -34.19 -10.06
C GLY A 24 6.93 -33.82 -9.05
N GLY A 25 5.89 -33.10 -9.48
CA GLY A 25 4.77 -32.68 -8.63
C GLY A 25 5.01 -31.39 -7.85
N VAL A 26 6.10 -30.66 -8.12
CA VAL A 26 6.37 -29.37 -7.48
C VAL A 26 5.29 -28.36 -7.88
N SER A 27 4.57 -27.82 -6.90
CA SER A 27 3.49 -26.84 -7.09
C SER A 27 3.84 -25.43 -6.59
N VAL A 28 4.86 -25.31 -5.74
CA VAL A 28 5.28 -24.05 -5.10
C VAL A 28 6.81 -23.96 -5.07
N LEU A 29 7.35 -22.78 -5.32
CA LEU A 29 8.77 -22.43 -5.24
C LEU A 29 8.96 -21.16 -4.42
N TYR A 30 10.08 -21.09 -3.67
CA TYR A 30 10.48 -19.87 -2.95
C TYR A 30 11.69 -19.26 -3.65
N VAL A 31 11.48 -18.10 -4.28
CA VAL A 31 12.48 -17.47 -5.15
C VAL A 31 12.90 -16.13 -4.54
N PRO A 32 14.21 -15.80 -4.48
CA PRO A 32 14.65 -14.47 -4.10
C PRO A 32 14.02 -13.40 -5.01
N TYR A 33 13.55 -12.29 -4.44
CA TYR A 33 12.85 -11.26 -5.21
C TYR A 33 13.74 -10.66 -6.32
N GLU A 34 15.06 -10.67 -6.15
CA GLU A 34 16.02 -10.16 -7.14
C GLU A 34 16.08 -11.00 -8.44
N MET A 35 15.55 -12.23 -8.43
CA MET A 35 15.57 -13.14 -9.58
C MET A 35 14.30 -13.05 -10.45
N ILE A 36 13.29 -12.32 -10.00
CA ILE A 36 12.01 -12.17 -10.68
C ILE A 36 11.68 -10.69 -10.86
N TRP A 37 10.74 -10.38 -11.75
CA TRP A 37 10.18 -9.04 -11.80
C TRP A 37 9.29 -8.82 -10.58
N VAL A 38 9.40 -7.64 -9.97
CA VAL A 38 8.64 -7.21 -8.80
C VAL A 38 8.15 -5.79 -9.08
N PRO A 39 6.88 -5.46 -8.80
CA PRO A 39 6.38 -4.11 -8.99
C PRO A 39 7.10 -3.12 -8.08
N ASP A 40 7.43 -1.94 -8.61
CA ASP A 40 8.22 -0.90 -7.94
C ASP A 40 7.35 0.00 -7.07
N ILE A 41 6.67 -0.60 -6.10
CA ILE A 41 5.74 0.10 -5.21
C ILE A 41 6.52 0.82 -4.12
N VAL A 42 6.35 2.14 -4.06
CA VAL A 42 7.07 3.02 -3.14
C VAL A 42 6.13 3.91 -2.34
N LEU A 43 6.61 4.40 -1.20
CA LEU A 43 5.91 5.40 -0.40
C LEU A 43 6.26 6.81 -0.91
N TYR A 44 5.30 7.51 -1.51
CA TYR A 44 5.51 8.85 -2.08
C TYR A 44 5.75 9.92 -1.03
N ASN A 45 4.97 9.91 0.06
CA ASN A 45 5.13 10.87 1.16
C ASN A 45 6.13 10.37 2.21
N ASN A 46 7.24 9.79 1.76
CA ASN A 46 8.31 9.32 2.65
C ASN A 46 9.03 10.50 3.32
N ALA A 47 9.25 10.39 4.63
CA ALA A 47 9.99 11.35 5.44
C ALA A 47 11.40 10.85 5.82
N ASP A 48 11.78 9.64 5.40
CA ASP A 48 13.14 9.10 5.56
C ASP A 48 13.98 9.30 4.30
N SER A 49 15.30 9.19 4.46
CA SER A 49 16.30 9.18 3.39
C SER A 49 16.26 7.93 2.51
N ASN A 50 15.74 6.81 3.03
CA ASN A 50 15.67 5.53 2.33
C ASN A 50 14.25 5.31 1.78
N TYR A 51 14.13 5.15 0.47
CA TYR A 51 12.86 4.88 -0.23
C TYR A 51 12.59 3.39 -0.46
N ASN A 52 13.62 2.54 -0.29
CA ASN A 52 13.53 1.11 -0.63
C ASN A 52 13.15 0.26 0.58
N ILE A 53 12.41 -0.83 0.31
CA ILE A 53 12.20 -1.92 1.24
C ILE A 53 13.58 -2.49 1.60
N THR A 54 13.98 -2.31 2.86
CA THR A 54 15.33 -2.61 3.34
C THR A 54 15.61 -4.10 3.55
N ILE A 55 14.59 -4.96 3.43
CA ILE A 55 14.68 -6.38 3.77
C ILE A 55 14.44 -7.24 2.52
N SER A 56 15.49 -7.92 2.06
CA SER A 56 15.45 -8.90 0.97
C SER A 56 14.78 -10.21 1.43
N THR A 57 13.48 -10.35 1.21
CA THR A 57 12.75 -11.62 1.43
C THR A 57 12.56 -12.41 0.14
N LYS A 58 12.26 -13.71 0.26
CA LYS A 58 11.86 -14.53 -0.88
C LYS A 58 10.37 -14.33 -1.18
N ALA A 59 10.01 -14.36 -2.45
CA ALA A 59 8.63 -14.45 -2.91
C ALA A 59 8.21 -15.92 -3.00
N THR A 60 6.92 -16.17 -2.78
CA THR A 60 6.29 -17.47 -2.97
C THR A 60 5.67 -17.50 -4.36
N LEU A 61 6.15 -18.39 -5.21
CA LEU A 61 5.68 -18.58 -6.57
C LEU A 61 4.91 -19.90 -6.68
N ARG A 62 3.70 -19.86 -7.23
CA ARG A 62 2.86 -21.03 -7.50
C ARG A 62 2.90 -21.43 -8.97
N TYR A 63 2.59 -22.70 -9.24
CA TYR A 63 2.66 -23.30 -10.58
C TYR A 63 1.76 -22.62 -11.63
N ASP A 64 0.68 -21.98 -11.20
CA ASP A 64 -0.24 -21.19 -12.03
C ASP A 64 0.32 -19.80 -12.41
N GLY A 65 1.50 -19.45 -11.91
CA GLY A 65 2.16 -18.16 -12.13
C GLY A 65 1.78 -17.09 -11.10
N GLU A 66 0.96 -17.42 -10.09
CA GLU A 66 0.68 -16.51 -8.97
C GLU A 66 1.94 -16.33 -8.13
N VAL A 67 2.33 -15.08 -7.92
CA VAL A 67 3.45 -14.68 -7.08
C VAL A 67 2.91 -13.87 -5.91
N THR A 68 3.28 -14.28 -4.69
CA THR A 68 3.02 -13.56 -3.46
C THR A 68 4.33 -13.09 -2.84
N TRP A 69 4.45 -11.79 -2.59
CA TRP A 69 5.61 -11.19 -1.94
C TRP A 69 5.18 -10.31 -0.77
N GLU A 70 5.64 -10.65 0.42
CA GLU A 70 5.24 -10.03 1.69
C GLU A 70 6.47 -9.58 2.50
N PRO A 71 7.25 -8.60 2.00
CA PRO A 71 8.40 -8.11 2.75
C PRO A 71 7.96 -7.30 3.99
N PRO A 72 8.64 -7.48 5.13
CA PRO A 72 8.53 -6.55 6.24
C PRO A 72 9.20 -5.22 5.90
N ALA A 73 8.53 -4.12 6.21
CA ALA A 73 9.02 -2.78 5.97
C ALA A 73 8.70 -1.84 7.14
N ILE A 74 9.62 -0.91 7.40
CA ILE A 74 9.39 0.21 8.31
C ILE A 74 9.15 1.44 7.45
N PHE A 75 7.90 1.89 7.38
CA PHE A 75 7.52 3.09 6.64
C PHE A 75 7.50 4.30 7.55
N LYS A 76 8.09 5.40 7.08
CA LYS A 76 8.06 6.70 7.75
C LYS A 76 7.40 7.71 6.84
N SER A 77 6.12 8.01 7.10
CA SER A 77 5.39 9.00 6.32
C SER A 77 5.52 10.40 6.91
N LEU A 78 5.54 11.38 6.02
CA LEU A 78 5.36 12.78 6.32
C LEU A 78 3.89 13.00 6.69
N CYS A 79 3.66 13.43 7.92
CA CYS A 79 2.33 13.67 8.47
C CYS A 79 2.31 15.07 9.09
N GLN A 80 1.33 15.88 8.69
CA GLN A 80 1.13 17.20 9.26
C GLN A 80 0.40 17.06 10.59
N ILE A 81 1.06 17.50 11.66
CA ILE A 81 0.51 17.44 13.02
C ILE A 81 -0.33 18.69 13.28
N ASP A 82 -1.58 18.49 13.72
CA ASP A 82 -2.45 19.56 14.19
C ASP A 82 -2.42 19.64 15.72
N VAL A 83 -1.89 20.74 16.26
CA VAL A 83 -1.72 20.94 17.72
C VAL A 83 -2.78 21.85 18.34
N GLN A 84 -3.87 22.15 17.62
CA GLN A 84 -4.93 23.04 18.12
C GLN A 84 -5.53 22.58 19.46
N TRP A 85 -5.66 21.27 19.66
CA TRP A 85 -6.35 20.67 20.81
C TRP A 85 -5.45 19.85 21.72
N PHE A 86 -4.13 20.04 21.63
CA PHE A 86 -3.18 19.29 22.45
C PHE A 86 -3.51 19.39 23.95
N PRO A 87 -3.53 18.27 24.71
CA PRO A 87 -3.12 16.91 24.36
C PRO A 87 -4.29 15.97 23.94
N PHE A 88 -5.42 16.52 23.52
CA PHE A 88 -6.62 15.79 23.05
C PHE A 88 -6.80 15.94 21.53
N ASP A 89 -5.68 16.08 20.83
CA ASP A 89 -5.61 16.27 19.39
C ASP A 89 -5.92 14.98 18.62
N GLU A 90 -6.65 15.11 17.52
CA GLU A 90 -6.83 14.02 16.54
C GLU A 90 -5.79 14.19 15.44
N GLN A 91 -5.05 13.12 15.12
CA GLN A 91 -4.06 13.14 14.05
C GLN A 91 -4.53 12.29 12.87
N ARG A 92 -4.54 12.91 11.68
CA ARG A 92 -4.87 12.25 10.41
C ARG A 92 -3.61 12.12 9.58
N CYS A 93 -2.95 10.98 9.72
CA CYS A 93 -1.78 10.64 8.93
C CYS A 93 -2.18 9.75 7.75
N HIS A 94 -1.39 9.78 6.68
CA HIS A 94 -1.62 8.88 5.56
C HIS A 94 -0.31 8.30 5.04
N PHE A 95 -0.41 7.14 4.40
CA PHE A 95 0.64 6.54 3.60
C PHE A 95 0.15 6.50 2.16
N LYS A 96 0.91 7.10 1.24
CA LYS A 96 0.57 7.14 -0.17
C LYS A 96 1.50 6.22 -0.96
N PHE A 97 0.97 5.10 -1.42
CA PHE A 97 1.70 4.11 -2.21
C PHE A 97 1.36 4.23 -3.69
N GLY A 98 2.34 3.97 -4.55
CA GLY A 98 2.16 3.90 -5.99
C GLY A 98 3.40 3.34 -6.67
N SER A 99 3.28 3.01 -7.95
CA SER A 99 4.44 2.64 -8.78
C SER A 99 5.30 3.87 -9.03
N TRP A 100 6.63 3.72 -8.97
CA TRP A 100 7.53 4.82 -9.28
C TRP A 100 7.67 5.07 -10.79
N THR A 101 7.61 4.00 -11.59
CA THR A 101 7.96 4.03 -13.02
C THR A 101 6.77 3.78 -13.94
N TYR A 102 5.80 2.96 -13.52
CA TYR A 102 4.72 2.51 -14.39
C TYR A 102 3.46 3.39 -14.27
N SER A 103 2.83 3.65 -15.41
CA SER A 103 1.49 4.23 -15.53
C SER A 103 0.40 3.17 -15.34
N GLU A 104 -0.84 3.60 -15.20
CA GLU A 104 -2.03 2.77 -15.05
C GLU A 104 -2.17 1.71 -16.16
N ASP A 105 -1.86 2.07 -17.41
CA ASP A 105 -1.96 1.15 -18.55
C ASP A 105 -0.97 -0.02 -18.48
N LEU A 106 0.12 0.14 -17.73
CA LEU A 106 1.17 -0.87 -17.57
C LEU A 106 1.03 -1.65 -16.26
N LEU A 107 0.56 -0.98 -15.21
CA LEU A 107 0.45 -1.55 -13.87
C LEU A 107 -0.80 -0.99 -13.18
N ASP A 108 -1.78 -1.88 -12.99
CA ASP A 108 -2.99 -1.59 -12.23
C ASP A 108 -2.84 -2.05 -10.77
N LEU A 109 -3.05 -1.13 -9.84
CA LEU A 109 -2.98 -1.39 -8.40
C LEU A 109 -4.38 -1.55 -7.82
N GLU A 110 -4.63 -2.68 -7.18
CA GLU A 110 -5.87 -2.96 -6.48
C GLU A 110 -5.62 -3.34 -5.01
N LEU A 111 -6.64 -3.15 -4.17
CA LEU A 111 -6.64 -3.55 -2.77
C LEU A 111 -6.95 -5.05 -2.68
N LEU A 112 -6.14 -5.81 -1.95
CA LEU A 112 -6.27 -7.27 -1.87
C LEU A 112 -7.49 -7.73 -1.06
N ASP A 113 -7.83 -7.00 0.01
CA ASP A 113 -8.86 -7.39 0.96
C ASP A 113 -9.86 -6.26 1.22
N GLY A 114 -11.00 -6.63 1.78
CA GLY A 114 -12.07 -5.72 2.17
C GLY A 114 -13.22 -5.63 1.17
N GLU A 115 -14.26 -4.91 1.57
CA GLU A 115 -15.44 -4.67 0.74
C GLU A 115 -15.29 -3.31 0.05
N PRO A 116 -14.93 -3.26 -1.26
CA PRO A 116 -14.70 -2.01 -1.95
C PRO A 116 -16.01 -1.24 -2.16
N ARG A 117 -15.98 0.04 -1.84
CA ARG A 117 -17.05 0.99 -2.16
C ARG A 117 -16.57 1.95 -3.24
N TYR A 118 -17.41 2.17 -4.25
CA TYR A 118 -17.15 3.17 -5.28
C TYR A 118 -17.77 4.50 -4.88
N GLU A 119 -16.93 5.51 -4.75
CA GLU A 119 -17.36 6.87 -4.37
C GLU A 119 -16.90 7.88 -5.42
N LEU A 120 -17.62 9.00 -5.48
CA LEU A 120 -17.25 10.14 -6.32
C LEU A 120 -16.63 11.21 -5.42
N GLU A 121 -15.38 11.59 -5.70
CA GLU A 121 -14.69 12.65 -4.98
C GLU A 121 -14.35 13.80 -5.94
N VAL A 122 -14.49 15.04 -5.49
CA VAL A 122 -14.09 16.21 -6.27
C VAL A 122 -12.61 16.48 -5.99
N ASN A 123 -11.79 16.49 -7.03
CA ASN A 123 -10.35 16.70 -6.91
C ASN A 123 -9.97 18.19 -6.81
N GLU A 124 -8.67 18.46 -6.65
CA GLU A 124 -8.10 19.81 -6.51
C GLU A 124 -8.41 20.73 -7.71
N TYR A 125 -8.73 20.15 -8.88
CA TYR A 125 -9.09 20.87 -10.11
C TYR A 125 -10.61 21.01 -10.29
N GLY A 126 -11.41 20.58 -9.32
CA GLY A 126 -12.87 20.62 -9.40
C GLY A 126 -13.49 19.54 -10.29
N GLN A 127 -12.71 18.54 -10.73
CA GLN A 127 -13.21 17.41 -11.51
C GLN A 127 -13.67 16.27 -10.60
N ILE A 128 -14.59 15.45 -11.10
CA ILE A 128 -15.13 14.32 -10.35
C ILE A 128 -14.30 13.08 -10.70
N ASP A 129 -13.65 12.51 -9.70
CA ASP A 129 -12.87 11.29 -9.81
C ASP A 129 -13.64 10.11 -9.18
N ASN A 130 -13.62 8.97 -9.86
CA ASN A 130 -14.11 7.71 -9.31
C ASN A 130 -13.02 7.13 -8.40
N ILE A 131 -13.32 6.96 -7.12
CA ILE A 131 -12.39 6.38 -6.16
C ILE A 131 -12.95 5.06 -5.61
N THR A 132 -12.04 4.16 -5.27
CA THR A 132 -12.39 2.93 -4.54
C THR A 132 -11.97 3.10 -3.10
N VAL A 133 -12.90 2.89 -2.17
CA VAL A 133 -12.70 3.08 -0.73
C VAL A 133 -12.89 1.75 -0.01
N VAL A 134 -11.98 1.42 0.88
CA VAL A 134 -12.06 0.29 1.81
C VAL A 134 -11.83 0.80 3.22
N GLU A 135 -12.79 0.61 4.12
CA GLU A 135 -12.73 1.13 5.51
C GLU A 135 -11.61 0.50 6.33
N ASP A 136 -11.40 -0.80 6.16
CA ASP A 136 -10.39 -1.60 6.85
C ASP A 136 -9.17 -1.84 5.93
N GLY A 137 -8.48 -0.76 5.56
CA GLY A 137 -7.36 -0.79 4.62
C GLY A 137 -6.03 -1.36 5.16
N ILE A 138 -5.93 -1.63 6.46
CA ILE A 138 -4.77 -2.27 7.10
C ILE A 138 -5.28 -3.45 7.92
N ASP A 139 -4.71 -4.64 7.74
CA ASP A 139 -5.00 -5.75 8.64
C ASP A 139 -4.35 -5.52 10.02
N LEU A 140 -5.15 -5.62 11.08
CA LEU A 140 -4.70 -5.45 12.46
C LEU A 140 -4.76 -6.75 13.26
N SER A 141 -4.95 -7.90 12.62
CA SER A 141 -5.05 -9.21 13.28
C SER A 141 -3.84 -9.51 14.18
N ASP A 142 -2.64 -9.10 13.74
CA ASP A 142 -1.37 -9.23 14.49
C ASP A 142 -0.84 -7.89 15.01
N TYR A 143 -1.71 -6.89 15.20
CA TYR A 143 -1.32 -5.55 15.65
C TYR A 143 -0.91 -5.54 17.13
N TYR A 144 0.27 -5.00 17.40
CA TYR A 144 0.71 -4.67 18.75
C TYR A 144 0.32 -3.22 19.08
N PRO A 145 -0.51 -2.97 20.11
CA PRO A 145 -1.01 -1.63 20.42
C PRO A 145 0.13 -0.68 20.79
N SER A 146 0.03 0.55 20.29
CA SER A 146 0.91 1.64 20.71
C SER A 146 0.61 2.02 22.17
N VAL A 147 1.62 2.55 22.85
CA VAL A 147 1.52 3.04 24.25
C VAL A 147 0.98 4.48 24.29
N GLU A 148 1.04 5.19 23.18
CA GLU A 148 0.68 6.62 23.12
C GLU A 148 -0.53 6.88 22.23
N TRP A 149 -0.86 6.00 21.29
CA TRP A 149 -1.84 6.29 20.23
C TRP A 149 -2.84 5.14 20.05
N ASP A 150 -4.12 5.46 20.04
CA ASP A 150 -5.19 4.56 19.62
C ASP A 150 -5.54 4.78 18.15
N ILE A 151 -5.74 3.70 17.40
CA ILE A 151 -6.17 3.75 15.99
C ILE A 151 -7.69 3.81 15.93
N MET A 152 -8.23 4.92 15.42
CA MET A 152 -9.66 5.14 15.26
C MET A 152 -10.19 4.64 13.91
N SER A 153 -9.43 4.83 12.84
CA SER A 153 -9.80 4.39 11.48
C SER A 153 -8.57 4.17 10.61
N ARG A 154 -8.70 3.37 9.54
CA ARG A 154 -7.59 3.04 8.62
C ARG A 154 -8.08 2.87 7.19
N VAL A 155 -8.68 3.94 6.67
CA VAL A 155 -9.39 3.92 5.39
C VAL A 155 -8.39 3.92 4.24
N ALA A 156 -8.44 2.91 3.38
CA ALA A 156 -7.71 2.88 2.12
C ALA A 156 -8.55 3.47 0.98
N LYS A 157 -7.92 4.29 0.15
CA LYS A 157 -8.50 4.91 -1.04
C LYS A 157 -7.60 4.66 -2.24
N ARG A 158 -8.09 3.99 -3.28
CA ARG A 158 -7.45 3.92 -4.60
C ARG A 158 -7.91 5.10 -5.44
N ARG A 159 -6.97 5.81 -6.05
CA ARG A 159 -7.21 6.95 -6.95
C ARG A 159 -6.44 6.77 -8.24
N THR A 160 -7.07 7.19 -9.34
CA THR A 160 -6.39 7.37 -10.63
C THR A 160 -6.19 8.88 -10.82
N LYS A 161 -4.96 9.32 -11.04
CA LYS A 161 -4.60 10.73 -11.25
C LYS A 161 -3.91 10.92 -12.58
N ASN A 162 -4.44 11.82 -13.39
CA ASN A 162 -3.79 12.31 -14.61
C ASN A 162 -3.05 13.62 -14.30
N TYR A 163 -1.90 13.83 -14.94
CA TYR A 163 -1.12 15.06 -14.81
C TYR A 163 -0.99 15.77 -16.16
N PRO A 164 -1.99 16.57 -16.58
CA PRO A 164 -2.05 17.18 -17.91
C PRO A 164 -0.85 18.04 -18.29
N THR A 165 -0.18 18.62 -17.29
CA THR A 165 0.95 19.54 -17.48
C THR A 165 2.27 18.84 -17.81
N CYS A 166 2.45 17.58 -17.37
CA CYS A 166 3.67 16.82 -17.64
C CYS A 166 3.44 15.63 -18.58
N CYS A 167 2.36 14.87 -18.35
CA CYS A 167 2.05 13.63 -19.06
C CYS A 167 0.53 13.60 -19.35
N PRO A 168 0.05 14.29 -20.38
CA PRO A 168 -1.38 14.43 -20.66
C PRO A 168 -2.05 13.12 -21.04
N ASP A 169 -1.31 12.23 -21.70
CA ASP A 169 -1.83 10.97 -22.24
C ASP A 169 -1.71 9.80 -21.24
N GLU A 170 -1.16 10.03 -20.04
CA GLU A 170 -0.93 8.99 -19.04
C GLU A 170 -1.65 9.26 -17.72
N SER A 171 -2.20 8.20 -17.15
CA SER A 171 -2.77 8.18 -15.81
C SER A 171 -1.90 7.35 -14.87
N TYR A 172 -1.88 7.71 -13.60
CA TYR A 172 -1.11 7.02 -12.57
C TYR A 172 -2.04 6.65 -11.41
N ILE A 173 -1.84 5.46 -10.84
CA ILE A 173 -2.64 4.98 -9.72
C ILE A 173 -1.86 5.18 -8.42
N ASP A 174 -2.58 5.64 -7.41
CA ASP A 174 -2.11 5.62 -6.03
C ASP A 174 -3.12 4.95 -5.09
N ILE A 175 -2.59 4.25 -4.08
CA ILE A 175 -3.35 3.75 -2.94
C ILE A 175 -2.92 4.57 -1.73
N MET A 176 -3.83 5.40 -1.24
CA MET A 176 -3.65 6.17 -0.01
C MET A 176 -4.35 5.47 1.14
N VAL A 177 -3.60 5.12 2.18
CA VAL A 177 -4.14 4.61 3.43
C VAL A 177 -4.12 5.72 4.47
N GLN A 178 -5.29 6.23 4.83
CA GLN A 178 -5.46 7.28 5.84
C GLN A 178 -5.79 6.67 7.20
N THR A 179 -4.90 6.88 8.15
CA THR A 179 -5.06 6.45 9.53
C THR A 179 -5.42 7.64 10.41
N CYS A 180 -6.55 7.53 11.11
CA CYS A 180 -6.92 8.45 12.16
C CYS A 180 -6.46 7.87 13.50
N ILE A 181 -5.68 8.63 14.25
CA ILE A 181 -5.20 8.25 15.58
C ILE A 181 -5.52 9.33 16.61
N ILE A 182 -5.74 8.91 17.84
CA ILE A 182 -5.93 9.80 18.99
C ILE A 182 -4.95 9.40 20.11
N PRO A 183 -4.51 10.32 20.97
CA PRO A 183 -3.72 9.97 22.13
C PRO A 183 -4.47 8.98 23.02
N GLN A 184 -3.78 7.93 23.47
CA GLN A 184 -4.30 7.06 24.52
C GLN A 184 -4.51 7.90 25.77
N ASN A 185 -5.74 7.86 26.28
CA ASN A 185 -6.23 8.63 27.43
C ASN A 185 -5.12 9.00 28.43
N ILE A 186 -4.68 10.26 28.37
CA ILE A 186 -4.17 10.99 29.54
C ILE A 186 -5.39 11.37 30.38
N LEU A 187 -6.09 10.36 30.92
CA LEU A 187 -7.06 10.55 31.97
C LEU A 187 -6.44 10.01 33.28
N PRO A 188 -6.54 10.76 34.39
CA PRO A 188 -5.88 10.43 35.66
C PRO A 188 -6.36 9.14 36.31
#